data_AF-A0A8J4WDQ1-F1
#
_entry.id   AF-A0A8J4WDQ1-F1
#
_cell.length_a   1.000
_cell.length_b   1.000
_cell.length_c   1.000
_cell.angle_alpha   90.00
_cell.angle_beta   90.00
_cell.angle_gamma   90.00
#
_symmetry.space_group_name_H-M   'P 1'
#
loop_
_entity.id
_entity.type
_entity.pdbx_description
1 polymer ?
#
loop_
_entity_poly.entity_id
_entity_poly.type
_entity_poly.pdbx_seq_one_letter_code
_entity_poly.pdbx_strand_id
1 'polypeptide(L)'
;MDIDCEYPSGVNFQSAQFKDGIQLLAVVLRRIDAVVVQSASLSLECPEAAILSDCGDSKSVLDHPISPVLMAITAQSITDQIEAAAKFLRHVLNHKINQLKIPGCSCTQDLFCIFDHLIGYQSSPCWNLCFTVSLAGLCLPEWSTVECCIQLTQRLVLCLNQNEHKALLSTLFTGDLLFQLHACLLLILSKGALPRRLINKYADLYSALSTIEPDKQFSLLRSLLGLADGLPTWTNLLSSSSHHRSIHNSVLQSVSHATLAERDSFARIVVRTAVPLTVLRNSLNIFANACSCERG
;
A
#
# COMPACT_ATOMS: atom_id res chain seq x y z
N MET A 1 11.07 -0.62 32.44
CA MET A 1 9.83 -1.02 33.12
C MET A 1 9.27 -2.12 32.24
N ASP A 2 9.61 -3.36 32.57
CA ASP A 2 9.25 -4.54 31.79
C ASP A 2 7.73 -4.71 31.87
N ILE A 3 7.08 -4.71 30.70
CA ILE A 3 5.65 -4.99 30.61
C ILE A 3 5.53 -6.51 30.54
N ASP A 4 5.37 -7.13 31.71
CA ASP A 4 4.83 -8.49 31.83
C ASP A 4 3.39 -8.47 31.32
N CYS A 5 3.19 -8.85 30.06
CA CYS A 5 1.87 -9.16 29.54
C CYS A 5 1.39 -10.49 30.15
N GLU A 6 0.74 -10.43 31.31
CA GLU A 6 -0.10 -11.53 31.80
C GLU A 6 -1.23 -11.78 30.79
N TYR A 7 -1.10 -12.87 30.02
CA TYR A 7 -2.14 -13.34 29.13
C TYR A 7 -3.40 -13.67 29.95
N PRO A 8 -4.59 -13.25 29.53
CA PRO A 8 -5.82 -13.56 30.25
C PRO A 8 -6.02 -15.07 30.32
N SER A 9 -5.99 -15.59 31.54
CA SER A 9 -6.18 -16.98 31.92
C SER A 9 -7.59 -17.44 31.56
N GLY A 10 -7.73 -18.02 30.37
CA GLY A 10 -9.01 -18.54 29.88
C GLY A 10 -9.01 -19.08 28.45
N VAL A 11 -7.90 -18.96 27.72
CA VAL A 11 -7.78 -19.47 26.35
C VAL A 11 -6.97 -20.76 26.36
N ASN A 12 -7.62 -21.87 26.02
CA ASN A 12 -6.97 -23.14 25.78
C ASN A 12 -6.24 -23.06 24.42
N PHE A 13 -5.07 -22.40 24.37
CA PHE A 13 -4.13 -22.45 23.25
C PHE A 13 -3.51 -23.86 23.20
N GLN A 14 -4.26 -24.85 22.70
CA GLN A 14 -4.02 -26.28 22.96
C GLN A 14 -2.82 -26.94 22.23
N SER A 15 -1.81 -26.20 21.77
CA SER A 15 -0.49 -26.80 21.56
C SER A 15 0.63 -25.77 21.75
N ALA A 16 1.69 -26.17 22.46
CA ALA A 16 2.92 -25.35 22.58
C ALA A 16 3.44 -24.92 21.20
N GLN A 17 3.32 -25.81 20.20
CA GLN A 17 3.70 -25.58 18.81
C GLN A 17 2.99 -24.38 18.16
N PHE A 18 1.71 -24.14 18.48
CA PHE A 18 0.98 -22.99 17.95
C PHE A 18 1.51 -21.67 18.54
N LYS A 19 1.74 -21.66 19.86
CA LYS A 19 2.32 -20.50 20.56
C LYS A 19 3.72 -20.18 20.04
N ASP A 20 4.55 -21.20 19.86
CA ASP A 20 5.89 -21.06 19.28
C ASP A 20 5.83 -20.53 17.85
N GLY A 21 4.84 -20.98 17.06
CA GLY A 21 4.59 -20.48 15.71
C GLY A 21 4.22 -18.99 15.65
N ILE A 22 3.34 -18.52 16.54
CA ILE A 22 2.97 -17.10 16.64
C ILE A 22 4.15 -16.25 17.12
N GLN A 23 4.96 -16.75 18.06
CA GLN A 23 6.17 -16.06 18.50
C GLN A 23 7.20 -15.95 17.37
N LEU A 24 7.39 -17.02 16.59
CA LEU A 24 8.27 -16.99 15.42
C LEU A 24 7.78 -15.97 14.38
N LEU A 25 6.46 -15.94 14.11
CA LEU A 25 5.86 -14.94 13.24
C LEU A 25 6.15 -13.51 13.75
N ALA A 26 6.04 -13.27 15.06
CA ALA A 26 6.38 -11.98 15.67
C ALA A 26 7.82 -11.55 15.39
N VAL A 27 8.77 -12.48 15.59
CA VAL A 27 10.20 -12.22 15.36
C VAL A 27 10.47 -11.89 13.91
N VAL A 28 9.86 -12.63 12.98
CA VAL A 28 10.02 -12.39 11.54
C VAL A 28 9.44 -11.03 11.14
N LEU A 29 8.21 -10.70 11.58
CA LEU A 29 7.57 -9.42 11.27
C LEU A 29 8.36 -8.22 11.80
N ARG A 30 8.85 -8.29 13.05
CA ARG A 30 9.72 -7.25 13.63
C ARG A 30 11.04 -7.10 12.89
N ARG A 31 11.59 -8.19 12.35
CA ARG A 31 12.82 -8.14 11.56
C ARG A 31 12.58 -7.48 10.20
N ILE A 32 11.45 -7.75 9.56
CA ILE A 32 11.05 -7.05 8.33
C ILE A 32 10.89 -5.55 8.62
N ASP A 33 10.17 -5.19 9.67
CA ASP A 33 10.02 -3.80 10.13
C ASP A 33 11.38 -3.12 10.33
N ALA A 34 12.27 -3.72 11.14
CA ALA A 34 13.58 -3.15 11.41
C ALA A 34 14.43 -2.92 10.15
N VAL A 35 14.44 -3.85 9.20
CA VAL A 35 15.16 -3.70 7.93
C VAL A 35 14.58 -2.55 7.11
N VAL A 36 13.25 -2.45 7.04
CA VAL A 36 12.56 -1.39 6.31
C VAL A 36 12.82 -0.01 6.94
N VAL A 37 12.72 0.11 8.27
CA VAL A 37 12.97 1.36 9.02
C VAL A 37 14.43 1.79 8.89
N GLN A 38 15.38 0.86 9.08
CA GLN A 38 16.81 1.16 8.95
C GLN A 38 17.10 1.71 7.54
N SER A 39 16.55 1.09 6.50
CA SER A 39 16.74 1.51 5.12
C SER A 39 16.10 2.86 4.82
N ALA A 40 14.94 3.16 5.41
CA ALA A 40 14.32 4.48 5.32
C ALA A 40 15.16 5.56 6.05
N SER A 41 15.77 5.22 7.18
CA SER A 41 16.63 6.16 7.93
C SER A 41 17.97 6.45 7.28
N LEU A 42 18.52 5.54 6.47
CA LEU A 42 19.76 5.79 5.72
C LEU A 42 19.55 6.81 4.58
N SER A 43 18.31 7.07 4.16
CA SER A 43 17.94 8.18 3.27
C SER A 43 18.02 9.56 3.93
N LEU A 44 18.23 9.64 5.25
CA LEU A 44 18.21 10.90 6.02
C LEU A 44 19.39 11.86 5.71
N GLU A 45 20.30 11.50 4.81
CA GLU A 45 21.34 12.41 4.28
C GLU A 45 20.88 13.19 3.02
N CYS A 46 19.67 12.93 2.49
CA CYS A 46 19.06 13.75 1.44
C CYS A 46 18.32 14.98 2.03
N PRO A 47 18.23 16.12 1.33
CA PRO A 47 17.51 17.32 1.80
C PRO A 47 16.04 17.11 2.17
N GLU A 48 15.45 16.00 1.73
CA GLU A 48 14.08 15.55 2.05
C GLU A 48 13.96 14.91 3.46
N ALA A 49 15.07 14.71 4.16
CA ALA A 49 15.16 14.15 5.52
C ALA A 49 14.52 15.02 6.62
N ALA A 50 14.42 16.34 6.39
CA ALA A 50 13.75 17.26 7.31
C ALA A 50 12.23 17.01 7.41
N ILE A 51 11.66 16.17 6.53
CA ILE A 51 10.23 15.82 6.50
C ILE A 51 9.90 14.78 7.57
N LEU A 52 10.88 13.99 8.02
CA LEU A 52 10.69 12.93 9.02
C LEU A 52 10.73 13.45 10.47
N SER A 53 11.10 14.71 10.72
CA SER A 53 11.01 15.31 12.06
C SER A 53 9.60 15.80 12.43
N ASP A 54 8.67 15.82 11.47
CA ASP A 54 7.27 16.23 11.68
C ASP A 54 6.35 15.02 11.96
N CYS A 55 6.83 13.80 11.71
CA CYS A 55 6.25 12.56 12.22
C CYS A 55 6.93 12.25 13.56
N GLY A 56 6.21 12.43 14.66
CA GLY A 56 6.72 12.23 16.03
C GLY A 56 7.35 10.85 16.29
N ASP A 57 7.93 10.69 17.49
CA ASP A 57 8.86 9.64 17.95
C ASP A 57 8.57 8.15 17.65
N SER A 58 7.49 7.77 16.96
CA SER A 58 7.19 6.40 16.52
C SER A 58 7.77 6.09 15.13
N LYS A 59 9.02 5.64 15.07
CA LYS A 59 9.70 5.24 13.81
C LYS A 59 9.31 3.85 13.27
N SER A 60 8.32 3.16 13.83
CA SER A 60 7.97 1.80 13.41
C SER A 60 6.90 1.79 12.31
N VAL A 61 7.10 0.94 11.29
CA VAL A 61 6.12 0.68 10.23
C VAL A 61 4.85 0.03 10.80
N LEU A 62 4.97 -0.60 11.96
CA LEU A 62 3.86 -1.21 12.68
C LEU A 62 2.84 -0.16 13.15
N ASP A 63 3.28 1.08 13.40
CA ASP A 63 2.40 2.16 13.84
C ASP A 63 1.76 2.89 12.66
N HIS A 64 2.54 3.20 11.62
CA HIS A 64 2.08 3.84 10.39
C HIS A 64 2.89 3.39 9.17
N PRO A 65 2.27 3.18 8.00
CA PRO A 65 3.01 2.78 6.81
C PRO A 65 3.98 3.88 6.34
N ILE A 66 5.16 3.50 5.83
CA ILE A 66 6.14 4.46 5.31
C ILE A 66 5.75 4.90 3.90
N SER A 67 5.96 6.18 3.60
CA SER A 67 5.73 6.74 2.27
C SER A 67 6.50 5.97 1.18
N PRO A 68 5.81 5.47 0.14
CA PRO A 68 6.42 4.72 -0.96
C PRO A 68 7.40 5.55 -1.78
N VAL A 69 7.19 6.86 -1.83
CA VAL A 69 8.10 7.80 -2.52
C VAL A 69 9.41 7.92 -1.76
N LEU A 70 9.37 7.93 -0.42
CA LEU A 70 10.58 7.90 0.42
C LEU A 70 11.31 6.56 0.28
N MET A 71 10.57 5.46 0.17
CA MET A 71 11.16 4.14 -0.04
C MET A 71 11.69 3.93 -1.46
N ALA A 72 11.19 4.62 -2.49
CA ALA A 72 11.58 4.39 -3.88
C ALA A 72 13.09 4.53 -4.14
N ILE A 73 13.76 5.45 -3.41
CA ILE A 73 15.19 5.71 -3.55
C ILE A 73 16.03 4.62 -2.88
N THR A 74 15.61 4.10 -1.72
CA THR A 74 16.38 3.12 -0.94
C THR A 74 15.95 1.68 -1.11
N ALA A 75 14.74 1.44 -1.60
CA ALA A 75 14.20 0.11 -1.84
C ALA A 75 15.12 -0.70 -2.76
N GLN A 76 15.83 -0.05 -3.70
CA GLN A 76 16.79 -0.71 -4.59
C GLN A 76 17.89 -1.47 -3.83
N SER A 77 18.34 -0.92 -2.70
CA SER A 77 19.38 -1.56 -1.86
C SER A 77 18.85 -2.77 -1.07
N ILE A 78 17.53 -2.93 -1.01
CA ILE A 78 16.84 -3.99 -0.27
C ILE A 78 15.83 -4.75 -1.13
N THR A 79 16.01 -4.77 -2.46
CA THR A 79 15.07 -5.38 -3.42
C THR A 79 14.76 -6.84 -3.07
N ASP A 80 15.77 -7.65 -2.76
CA ASP A 80 15.60 -9.06 -2.41
C ASP A 80 14.82 -9.24 -1.10
N GLN A 81 15.06 -8.36 -0.13
CA GLN A 81 14.38 -8.36 1.17
C GLN A 81 12.91 -7.96 1.00
N ILE A 82 12.62 -6.98 0.14
CA ILE A 82 11.25 -6.60 -0.21
C ILE A 82 10.54 -7.75 -0.92
N GLU A 83 11.20 -8.42 -1.88
CA GLU A 83 10.61 -9.57 -2.59
C GLU A 83 10.29 -10.72 -1.62
N ALA A 84 11.24 -11.07 -0.75
CA ALA A 84 11.07 -12.12 0.25
C ALA A 84 9.98 -11.77 1.27
N ALA A 85 9.96 -10.52 1.76
CA ALA A 85 8.93 -10.04 2.66
C ALA A 85 7.55 -10.07 2.00
N ALA A 86 7.42 -9.62 0.75
CA ALA A 86 6.15 -9.63 0.02
C ALA A 86 5.61 -11.04 -0.15
N LYS A 87 6.47 -12.01 -0.50
CA LYS A 87 6.09 -13.43 -0.60
C LYS A 87 5.65 -14.00 0.74
N PHE A 88 6.41 -13.72 1.81
CA PHE A 88 6.09 -14.20 3.15
C PHE A 88 4.75 -13.63 3.64
N LEU A 89 4.58 -12.31 3.62
CA LEU A 89 3.37 -11.64 4.07
C LEU A 89 2.14 -12.09 3.29
N ARG A 90 2.27 -12.28 1.98
CA ARG A 90 1.19 -12.86 1.16
C ARG A 90 0.85 -14.29 1.57
N HIS A 91 1.83 -15.11 1.91
CA HIS A 91 1.59 -16.47 2.38
C HIS A 91 0.84 -16.46 3.71
N VAL A 92 1.23 -15.59 4.64
CA VAL A 92 0.54 -15.44 5.93
C VAL A 92 -0.91 -14.96 5.74
N LEU A 93 -1.17 -13.97 4.88
CA LEU A 93 -2.53 -13.51 4.50
C LEU A 93 -3.40 -14.55 3.79
N ASN A 94 -2.78 -15.56 3.18
CA ASN A 94 -3.50 -16.67 2.56
C ASN A 94 -3.82 -17.78 3.55
N HIS A 95 -3.14 -17.81 4.68
CA HIS A 95 -3.28 -18.87 5.66
C HIS A 95 -4.55 -18.67 6.47
N LYS A 96 -5.46 -19.64 6.39
CA LYS A 96 -6.68 -19.67 7.19
C LYS A 96 -6.57 -20.67 8.33
N ILE A 97 -6.94 -20.24 9.53
CA ILE A 97 -7.01 -21.14 10.69
C ILE A 97 -8.46 -21.35 11.09
N ASN A 98 -9.03 -22.49 10.68
CA ASN A 98 -10.45 -22.78 10.92
C ASN A 98 -10.75 -23.30 12.34
N GLN A 99 -9.77 -23.29 13.25
CA GLN A 99 -9.86 -24.03 14.53
C GLN A 99 -9.61 -23.17 15.77
N LEU A 100 -9.25 -21.89 15.64
CA LEU A 100 -8.85 -21.06 16.78
C LEU A 100 -9.91 -20.03 17.14
N LYS A 101 -10.78 -20.37 18.09
CA LYS A 101 -11.67 -19.38 18.71
C LYS A 101 -10.95 -18.66 19.83
N ILE A 102 -10.58 -17.40 19.60
CA ILE A 102 -9.98 -16.52 20.62
C ILE A 102 -11.10 -15.64 21.21
N PRO A 103 -11.35 -15.69 22.53
CA PRO A 103 -12.35 -14.83 23.19
C PRO A 103 -12.08 -13.36 22.91
N GLY A 104 -13.09 -12.62 22.43
CA GLY A 104 -12.96 -11.20 22.08
C GLY A 104 -12.39 -10.91 20.69
N CYS A 105 -11.92 -11.91 19.95
CA CYS A 105 -11.53 -11.76 18.55
C CYS A 105 -12.63 -12.35 17.64
N SER A 106 -13.30 -11.49 16.87
CA SER A 106 -14.34 -11.91 15.92
C SER A 106 -13.76 -12.62 14.69
N CYS A 107 -12.51 -12.31 14.31
CA CYS A 107 -11.84 -12.92 13.17
C CYS A 107 -10.94 -14.07 13.64
N THR A 108 -11.54 -15.25 13.71
CA THR A 108 -10.87 -16.50 14.13
C THR A 108 -10.12 -17.19 13.01
N GLN A 109 -10.22 -16.67 11.78
CA GLN A 109 -9.74 -17.33 10.57
C GLN A 109 -8.40 -16.81 10.06
N ASP A 110 -7.88 -15.68 10.54
CA ASP A 110 -6.71 -15.01 9.95
C ASP A 110 -5.56 -14.86 10.97
N LEU A 111 -4.35 -15.28 10.58
CA LEU A 111 -3.14 -15.18 11.39
C LEU A 111 -2.81 -13.74 11.81
N PHE A 112 -3.06 -12.75 10.95
CA PHE A 112 -2.83 -11.35 11.28
C PHE A 112 -3.82 -10.84 12.33
N CYS A 113 -5.09 -11.22 12.26
CA CYS A 113 -6.05 -10.84 13.29
C CYS A 113 -5.74 -11.48 14.63
N ILE A 114 -5.29 -12.74 14.62
CA ILE A 114 -4.82 -13.41 15.83
C ILE A 114 -3.61 -12.67 16.40
N PHE A 115 -2.64 -12.34 15.56
CA PHE A 115 -1.43 -11.63 15.98
C PHE A 115 -1.72 -10.24 16.53
N ASP A 116 -2.43 -9.40 15.77
CA ASP A 116 -2.76 -8.03 16.15
C ASP A 116 -3.54 -8.00 17.47
N HIS A 117 -4.48 -8.95 17.66
CA HIS A 117 -5.21 -9.10 18.92
C HIS A 117 -4.28 -9.48 20.09
N LEU A 118 -3.32 -10.38 19.88
CA LEU A 118 -2.40 -10.83 20.94
C LEU A 118 -1.39 -9.77 21.37
N ILE A 119 -1.03 -8.83 20.49
CA ILE A 119 -0.13 -7.72 20.82
C ILE A 119 -0.92 -6.55 21.43
N GLY A 120 -2.26 -6.56 21.37
CA GLY A 120 -3.10 -5.56 22.03
C GLY A 120 -3.04 -4.16 21.40
N TYR A 121 -2.52 -4.05 20.18
CA TYR A 121 -2.41 -2.77 19.48
C TYR A 121 -3.72 -2.42 18.77
N GLN A 122 -4.15 -1.17 18.93
CA GLN A 122 -5.33 -0.63 18.25
C GLN A 122 -5.08 -0.29 16.76
N SER A 123 -3.83 -0.41 16.28
CA SER A 123 -3.36 0.11 14.98
C SER A 123 -3.19 -0.94 13.86
N SER A 124 -3.58 -2.21 14.05
CA SER A 124 -3.50 -3.26 13.02
C SER A 124 -2.09 -3.40 12.36
N PRO A 125 -1.03 -3.63 13.16
CA PRO A 125 0.36 -3.46 12.75
C PRO A 125 0.80 -4.37 11.59
N CYS A 126 0.24 -5.58 11.48
CA CYS A 126 0.52 -6.46 10.34
C CYS A 126 0.08 -5.85 9.01
N TRP A 127 -1.05 -5.14 9.00
CA TRP A 127 -1.61 -4.54 7.81
C TRP A 127 -0.76 -3.34 7.35
N ASN A 128 -0.32 -2.49 8.27
CA ASN A 128 0.58 -1.36 7.97
C ASN A 128 1.92 -1.82 7.38
N LEU A 129 2.48 -2.91 7.94
CA LEU A 129 3.68 -3.54 7.40
C LEU A 129 3.47 -4.05 5.97
N CYS A 130 2.33 -4.70 5.71
CA CYS A 130 2.02 -5.19 4.37
C CYS A 130 1.83 -4.07 3.36
N PHE A 131 1.13 -2.99 3.73
CA PHE A 131 1.00 -1.82 2.87
C PHE A 131 2.37 -1.22 2.54
N THR A 132 3.22 -1.04 3.55
CA THR A 132 4.57 -0.50 3.35
C THR A 132 5.43 -1.36 2.44
N VAL A 133 5.51 -2.67 2.70
CA VAL A 133 6.28 -3.59 1.85
C VAL A 133 5.73 -3.63 0.43
N SER A 134 4.40 -3.65 0.28
CA SER A 134 3.77 -3.68 -1.04
C SER A 134 4.09 -2.41 -1.82
N LEU A 135 3.93 -1.23 -1.21
CA LEU A 135 4.12 0.03 -1.90
C LEU A 135 5.60 0.31 -2.19
N ALA A 136 6.50 -0.04 -1.28
CA ALA A 136 7.95 0.05 -1.51
C ALA A 136 8.37 -0.68 -2.78
N GLY A 137 7.84 -1.90 -2.97
CA GLY A 137 8.18 -2.70 -4.15
C GLY A 137 7.50 -2.28 -5.44
N LEU A 138 6.42 -1.49 -5.41
CA LEU A 138 5.81 -0.94 -6.63
C LEU A 138 6.74 0.04 -7.35
N CYS A 139 7.63 0.70 -6.61
CA CYS A 139 8.55 1.72 -7.12
C CYS A 139 9.89 1.15 -7.62
N LEU A 140 10.11 -0.16 -7.49
CA LEU A 140 11.37 -0.82 -7.86
C LEU A 140 11.50 -1.05 -9.37
N PRO A 141 12.73 -1.02 -9.92
CA PRO A 141 12.97 -1.38 -11.30
C PRO A 141 12.91 -2.90 -11.55
N GLU A 142 13.09 -3.75 -10.53
CA GLU A 142 13.09 -5.20 -10.69
C GLU A 142 11.67 -5.79 -10.81
N TRP A 143 11.35 -6.28 -12.01
CA TRP A 143 10.00 -6.74 -12.34
C TRP A 143 9.50 -7.96 -11.54
N SER A 144 10.39 -8.84 -11.09
CA SER A 144 10.02 -9.97 -10.23
C SER A 144 9.49 -9.49 -8.89
N THR A 145 10.16 -8.48 -8.32
CA THR A 145 9.79 -7.85 -7.05
C THR A 145 8.48 -7.07 -7.18
N VAL A 146 8.37 -6.24 -8.22
CA VAL A 146 7.13 -5.49 -8.52
C VAL A 146 5.93 -6.44 -8.64
N GLU A 147 6.07 -7.56 -9.35
CA GLU A 147 4.99 -8.54 -9.48
C GLU A 147 4.60 -9.17 -8.13
N CYS A 148 5.57 -9.49 -7.28
CA CYS A 148 5.30 -10.01 -5.94
C CYS A 148 4.54 -8.99 -5.08
N CYS A 149 4.92 -7.72 -5.16
CA CYS A 149 4.28 -6.63 -4.42
C CYS A 149 2.88 -6.31 -4.95
N ILE A 150 2.66 -6.32 -6.26
CA ILE A 150 1.30 -6.21 -6.84
C ILE A 150 0.41 -7.35 -6.33
N GLN A 151 0.91 -8.59 -6.32
CA GLN A 151 0.17 -9.74 -5.81
C GLN A 151 -0.15 -9.60 -4.31
N LEU A 152 0.75 -9.01 -3.52
CA LEU A 152 0.49 -8.70 -2.12
C LEU A 152 -0.61 -7.61 -2.00
N THR A 153 -0.51 -6.50 -2.72
CA THR A 153 -1.54 -5.43 -2.68
C THR A 153 -2.91 -5.95 -3.08
N GLN A 154 -3.00 -6.77 -4.13
CA GLN A 154 -4.25 -7.42 -4.53
C GLN A 154 -4.84 -8.27 -3.42
N ARG A 155 -3.99 -9.07 -2.75
CA ARG A 155 -4.45 -9.91 -1.65
C ARG A 155 -4.93 -9.08 -0.48
N LEU A 156 -4.24 -8.00 -0.12
CA LEU A 156 -4.66 -7.07 0.93
C LEU A 156 -6.05 -6.51 0.63
N VAL A 157 -6.26 -6.01 -0.58
CA VAL A 157 -7.55 -5.47 -1.02
C VAL A 157 -8.66 -6.51 -0.93
N LEU A 158 -8.40 -7.74 -1.40
CA LEU A 158 -9.37 -8.83 -1.34
C LEU A 158 -9.70 -9.25 0.09
N CYS A 159 -8.72 -9.30 1.00
CA CYS A 159 -8.97 -9.62 2.40
C CYS A 159 -9.74 -8.50 3.11
N LEU A 160 -9.36 -7.24 2.90
CA LEU A 160 -10.06 -6.10 3.51
C LEU A 160 -11.50 -5.95 3.02
N ASN A 161 -11.79 -6.38 1.79
CA ASN A 161 -13.15 -6.37 1.25
C ASN A 161 -14.02 -7.55 1.75
N GLN A 162 -13.46 -8.48 2.54
CA GLN A 162 -14.27 -9.49 3.23
C GLN A 162 -15.00 -8.84 4.41
N ASN A 163 -16.24 -9.29 4.65
CA ASN A 163 -17.12 -8.71 5.68
C ASN A 163 -16.47 -8.62 7.06
N GLU A 164 -15.57 -9.55 7.41
CA GLU A 164 -14.87 -9.59 8.70
C GLU A 164 -13.88 -8.44 8.91
N HIS A 165 -13.29 -7.90 7.83
CA HIS A 165 -12.28 -6.83 7.90
C HIS A 165 -12.76 -5.49 7.34
N LYS A 166 -14.01 -5.42 6.90
CA LYS A 166 -14.57 -4.22 6.25
C LYS A 166 -14.51 -2.96 7.12
N ALA A 167 -14.55 -3.12 8.45
CA ALA A 167 -14.38 -2.00 9.39
C ALA A 167 -12.94 -1.45 9.42
N LEU A 168 -11.94 -2.27 9.09
CA LEU A 168 -10.53 -1.85 9.01
C LEU A 168 -10.24 -1.06 7.72
N LEU A 169 -11.08 -1.23 6.69
CA LEU A 169 -10.87 -0.63 5.38
C LEU A 169 -10.80 0.90 5.47
N SER A 170 -11.71 1.56 6.21
CA SER A 170 -11.68 3.02 6.38
C SER A 170 -10.52 3.52 7.23
N THR A 171 -10.01 2.68 8.13
CA THR A 171 -8.90 3.03 9.03
C THR A 171 -7.55 2.89 8.32
N LEU A 172 -7.41 1.87 7.48
CA LEU A 172 -6.18 1.57 6.75
C LEU A 172 -6.08 2.35 5.45
N PHE A 173 -7.16 2.48 4.66
CA PHE A 173 -7.20 3.34 3.48
C PHE A 173 -7.47 4.80 3.87
N THR A 174 -6.50 5.38 4.58
CA THR A 174 -6.49 6.81 4.86
C THR A 174 -6.36 7.61 3.54
N GLY A 175 -6.75 8.88 3.58
CA GLY A 175 -6.56 9.78 2.44
C GLY A 175 -5.10 9.88 1.99
N ASP A 176 -4.16 9.81 2.93
CA ASP A 176 -2.72 9.82 2.67
C ASP A 176 -2.25 8.53 1.96
N LEU A 177 -2.65 7.35 2.45
CA LEU A 177 -2.30 6.09 1.80
C LEU A 177 -2.84 6.03 0.36
N LEU A 178 -4.09 6.45 0.16
CA LEU A 178 -4.70 6.53 -1.16
C LEU A 178 -3.96 7.52 -2.07
N PHE A 179 -3.60 8.70 -1.56
CA PHE A 179 -2.80 9.70 -2.28
C PHE A 179 -1.48 9.10 -2.75
N GLN A 180 -0.73 8.50 -1.83
CA GLN A 180 0.59 7.94 -2.12
C GLN A 180 0.52 6.79 -3.14
N LEU A 181 -0.44 5.86 -2.97
CA LEU A 181 -0.64 4.76 -3.91
C LEU A 181 -0.95 5.27 -5.32
N HIS A 182 -1.92 6.18 -5.46
CA HIS A 182 -2.30 6.69 -6.78
C HIS A 182 -1.22 7.56 -7.40
N ALA A 183 -0.53 8.39 -6.61
CA ALA A 183 0.60 9.18 -7.10
C ALA A 183 1.72 8.27 -7.63
N CYS A 184 2.06 7.19 -6.92
CA CYS A 184 3.07 6.23 -7.36
C CYS A 184 2.65 5.54 -8.66
N LEU A 185 1.41 5.05 -8.75
CA LEU A 185 0.92 4.41 -9.97
C LEU A 185 0.94 5.38 -11.17
N LEU A 186 0.53 6.63 -10.98
CA LEU A 186 0.58 7.64 -12.04
C LEU A 186 2.01 7.93 -12.49
N LEU A 187 2.96 8.08 -11.56
CA LEU A 187 4.38 8.30 -11.87
C LEU A 187 5.00 7.10 -12.60
N ILE A 188 4.57 5.88 -12.30
CA ILE A 188 5.04 4.68 -13.00
C ILE A 188 4.48 4.65 -14.43
N LEU A 189 3.18 4.90 -14.59
CA LEU A 189 2.51 4.87 -15.89
C LEU A 189 2.99 5.99 -16.81
N SER A 190 3.30 7.15 -16.27
CA SER A 190 3.72 8.31 -17.04
C SER A 190 5.13 8.20 -17.62
N LYS A 191 5.98 7.30 -17.09
CA LYS A 191 7.30 6.99 -17.68
C LYS A 191 7.22 6.47 -19.12
N GLY A 192 6.07 5.96 -19.54
CA GLY A 192 5.88 5.39 -20.88
C GLY A 192 6.60 4.05 -21.08
N ALA A 193 6.34 3.41 -22.21
CA ALA A 193 7.03 2.19 -22.67
C ALA A 193 7.06 1.01 -21.68
N LEU A 194 6.07 0.88 -20.80
CA LEU A 194 5.98 -0.25 -19.87
C LEU A 194 5.78 -1.58 -20.63
N PRO A 195 6.56 -2.64 -20.30
CA PRO A 195 6.32 -3.97 -20.84
C PRO A 195 4.85 -4.40 -20.69
N ARG A 196 4.28 -5.02 -21.73
CA ARG A 196 2.87 -5.47 -21.74
C ARG A 196 2.51 -6.33 -20.52
N ARG A 197 3.46 -7.13 -20.02
CA ARG A 197 3.30 -7.93 -18.80
C ARG A 197 2.99 -7.06 -17.58
N LEU A 198 3.65 -5.91 -17.42
CA LEU A 198 3.41 -4.99 -16.31
C LEU A 198 2.08 -4.26 -16.43
N ILE A 199 1.73 -3.81 -17.64
CA ILE A 199 0.43 -3.17 -17.87
C ILE A 199 -0.71 -4.12 -17.49
N ASN A 200 -0.56 -5.42 -17.78
CA ASN A 200 -1.52 -6.42 -17.32
C ASN A 200 -1.59 -6.46 -15.78
N LYS A 201 -0.45 -6.45 -15.08
CA LYS A 201 -0.41 -6.49 -13.61
C LYS A 201 -0.97 -5.23 -12.96
N TYR A 202 -0.65 -4.05 -13.49
CA TYR A 202 -1.25 -2.80 -13.02
C TYR A 202 -2.75 -2.73 -13.31
N ALA A 203 -3.22 -3.30 -14.44
CA ALA A 203 -4.65 -3.44 -14.70
C ALA A 203 -5.33 -4.35 -13.68
N ASP A 204 -4.70 -5.47 -13.34
CA ASP A 204 -5.21 -6.37 -12.31
C ASP A 204 -5.22 -5.67 -10.93
N LEU A 205 -4.24 -4.80 -10.63
CA LEU A 205 -4.22 -3.97 -9.41
C LEU A 205 -5.34 -2.93 -9.39
N TYR A 206 -5.53 -2.14 -10.45
CA TYR A 206 -6.63 -1.18 -10.55
C TYR A 206 -8.00 -1.87 -10.46
N SER A 207 -8.14 -3.06 -11.06
CA SER A 207 -9.35 -3.87 -10.92
C SER A 207 -9.63 -4.21 -9.46
N ALA A 208 -8.61 -4.56 -8.66
CA ALA A 208 -8.78 -4.80 -7.24
C ALA A 208 -9.12 -3.48 -6.51
N LEU A 209 -8.34 -2.42 -6.72
CA LEU A 209 -8.55 -1.13 -6.04
C LEU A 209 -9.94 -0.55 -6.30
N SER A 210 -10.52 -0.74 -7.49
CA SER A 210 -11.86 -0.27 -7.82
C SER A 210 -12.95 -0.76 -6.85
N THR A 211 -12.72 -1.85 -6.11
CA THR A 211 -13.67 -2.39 -5.13
C THR A 211 -13.67 -1.64 -3.79
N ILE A 212 -12.74 -0.71 -3.57
CA ILE A 212 -12.54 0.02 -2.31
C ILE A 212 -12.90 1.48 -2.53
N GLU A 213 -13.94 1.99 -1.89
CA GLU A 213 -14.31 3.42 -1.90
C GLU A 213 -14.13 4.14 -3.28
N PRO A 214 -14.74 3.63 -4.36
CA PRO A 214 -14.49 4.13 -5.72
C PRO A 214 -14.73 5.63 -5.85
N ASP A 215 -15.77 6.19 -5.23
CA ASP A 215 -16.05 7.63 -5.34
C ASP A 215 -14.93 8.50 -4.76
N LYS A 216 -14.32 8.06 -3.64
CA LYS A 216 -13.17 8.76 -3.05
C LYS A 216 -11.95 8.67 -3.94
N GLN A 217 -11.65 7.49 -4.48
CA GLN A 217 -10.53 7.28 -5.40
C GLN A 217 -10.71 8.11 -6.68
N PHE A 218 -11.92 8.19 -7.21
CA PHE A 218 -12.23 8.99 -8.40
C PHE A 218 -11.96 10.47 -8.16
N SER A 219 -12.46 11.02 -7.05
CA SER A 219 -12.22 12.43 -6.71
C SER A 219 -10.73 12.73 -6.47
N LEU A 220 -10.00 11.83 -5.81
CA LEU A 220 -8.56 11.96 -5.61
C LEU A 220 -7.80 11.95 -6.95
N LEU A 221 -8.07 10.99 -7.83
CA LEU A 221 -7.42 10.90 -9.13
C LEU A 221 -7.67 12.13 -9.99
N ARG A 222 -8.88 12.69 -9.96
CA ARG A 222 -9.18 13.97 -10.64
C ARG A 222 -8.29 15.10 -10.13
N SER A 223 -8.11 15.18 -8.82
CA SER A 223 -7.26 16.19 -8.17
C SER A 223 -5.79 16.01 -8.54
N LEU A 224 -5.29 14.77 -8.52
CA LEU A 224 -3.92 14.43 -8.93
C LEU A 224 -3.65 14.73 -10.41
N LEU A 225 -4.64 14.57 -11.28
CA LEU A 225 -4.52 14.78 -12.72
C LEU A 225 -4.78 16.23 -13.16
N GLY A 226 -5.09 17.13 -12.23
CA GLY A 226 -5.33 18.55 -12.50
C GLY A 226 -6.69 18.84 -13.14
N LEU A 227 -7.71 18.04 -12.83
CA LEU A 227 -9.09 18.25 -13.29
C LEU A 227 -9.84 19.14 -12.27
N ALA A 228 -10.65 20.08 -12.76
CA ALA A 228 -11.15 21.26 -12.03
C ALA A 228 -12.12 21.01 -10.85
N ASP A 229 -12.46 19.75 -10.53
CA ASP A 229 -13.53 19.39 -9.58
C ASP A 229 -13.04 18.55 -8.38
N GLY A 230 -11.84 18.82 -7.87
CA GLY A 230 -11.34 18.14 -6.67
C GLY A 230 -12.18 18.48 -5.43
N LEU A 231 -12.48 17.47 -4.59
CA LEU A 231 -13.07 17.70 -3.27
C LEU A 231 -12.15 18.63 -2.44
N PRO A 232 -12.68 19.63 -1.71
CA PRO A 232 -11.87 20.52 -0.86
C PRO A 232 -10.95 19.79 0.12
N THR A 233 -11.34 18.58 0.54
CA THR A 233 -10.54 17.70 1.41
C THR A 233 -9.21 17.31 0.77
N TRP A 234 -9.19 17.06 -0.55
CA TRP A 234 -7.95 16.74 -1.25
C TRP A 234 -7.09 17.98 -1.42
N THR A 235 -7.69 19.13 -1.70
CA THR A 235 -6.95 20.40 -1.78
C THR A 235 -6.26 20.72 -0.46
N ASN A 236 -6.93 20.44 0.67
CA ASN A 236 -6.34 20.57 2.01
C ASN A 236 -5.20 19.56 2.24
N LEU A 237 -5.38 18.29 1.86
CA LEU A 237 -4.31 17.28 1.96
C LEU A 237 -3.11 17.64 1.09
N LEU A 238 -3.34 18.03 -0.17
CA LEU A 238 -2.31 18.42 -1.13
C LEU A 238 -1.52 19.64 -0.65
N SER A 239 -2.17 20.58 0.06
CA SER A 239 -1.52 21.74 0.65
C SER A 239 -1.00 21.52 2.08
N SER A 240 -1.30 20.37 2.70
CA SER A 240 -1.00 20.09 4.11
C SER A 240 0.49 20.04 4.41
N SER A 241 1.31 19.56 3.47
CA SER A 241 2.77 19.52 3.64
C SER A 241 3.52 19.84 2.35
N SER A 242 4.79 20.26 2.48
CA SER A 242 5.70 20.43 1.34
C SER A 242 5.89 19.13 0.55
N HIS A 243 5.87 17.98 1.24
CA HIS A 243 5.99 16.65 0.64
C HIS A 243 4.82 16.35 -0.31
N HIS A 244 3.58 16.49 0.16
CA HIS A 244 2.38 16.28 -0.66
C HIS A 244 2.38 17.18 -1.90
N ARG A 245 2.75 18.46 -1.74
CA ARG A 245 2.88 19.40 -2.86
C ARG A 245 3.95 18.97 -3.86
N SER A 246 5.12 18.54 -3.39
CA SER A 246 6.21 18.10 -4.26
C SER A 246 5.82 16.88 -5.11
N ILE A 247 5.22 15.87 -4.48
CA ILE A 247 4.72 14.67 -5.17
C ILE A 247 3.63 15.06 -6.18
N HIS A 248 2.66 15.89 -5.77
CA HIS A 248 1.57 16.32 -6.64
C HIS A 248 2.08 17.09 -7.86
N ASN A 249 3.03 18.00 -7.67
CA ASN A 249 3.67 18.72 -8.77
C ASN A 249 4.42 17.77 -9.70
N SER A 250 5.12 16.77 -9.15
CA SER A 250 5.82 15.75 -9.94
C SER A 250 4.83 14.92 -10.78
N VAL A 251 3.70 14.53 -10.19
CA VAL A 251 2.61 13.84 -10.91
C VAL A 251 2.10 14.73 -12.05
N LEU A 252 1.74 15.99 -11.78
CA LEU A 252 1.22 16.93 -12.77
C LEU A 252 2.19 17.17 -13.93
N GLN A 253 3.48 17.31 -13.64
CA GLN A 253 4.53 17.42 -14.65
C GLN A 253 4.61 16.16 -15.50
N SER A 254 4.58 14.98 -14.87
CA SER A 254 4.71 13.70 -15.57
C SER A 254 3.53 13.39 -16.50
N VAL A 255 2.33 13.89 -16.19
CA VAL A 255 1.12 13.69 -17.03
C VAL A 255 0.86 14.87 -17.96
N SER A 256 1.76 15.86 -18.01
CA SER A 256 1.55 17.14 -18.71
C SER A 256 1.26 16.98 -20.20
N HIS A 257 1.86 15.99 -20.87
CA HIS A 257 1.64 15.69 -22.29
C HIS A 257 0.26 15.10 -22.60
N ALA A 258 -0.39 14.44 -21.62
CA ALA A 258 -1.75 13.94 -21.79
C ALA A 258 -2.75 15.09 -21.70
N THR A 259 -3.72 15.12 -22.61
CA THR A 259 -4.81 16.12 -22.60
C THR A 259 -5.75 15.93 -21.42
N LEU A 260 -6.49 16.98 -21.05
CA LEU A 260 -7.51 16.89 -19.99
C LEU A 260 -8.56 15.80 -20.27
N ALA A 261 -8.93 15.59 -21.55
CA ALA A 261 -9.87 14.54 -21.94
C ALA A 261 -9.30 13.13 -21.74
N GLU A 262 -8.03 12.91 -22.06
CA GLU A 262 -7.35 11.63 -21.83
C GLU A 262 -7.20 11.32 -20.34
N ARG A 263 -6.85 12.33 -19.54
CA ARG A 263 -6.78 12.22 -18.08
C ARG A 263 -8.14 11.91 -17.45
N ASP A 264 -9.21 12.59 -17.90
CA ASP A 264 -10.57 12.35 -17.42
C ASP A 264 -11.07 10.95 -17.79
N SER A 265 -10.85 10.53 -19.04
CA SER A 265 -11.21 9.20 -19.51
C SER A 265 -10.49 8.11 -18.69
N PHE A 266 -9.18 8.27 -18.47
CA PHE A 266 -8.40 7.38 -17.63
C PHE A 266 -9.00 7.25 -16.23
N ALA A 267 -9.22 8.38 -15.53
CA ALA A 267 -9.77 8.38 -14.17
C ALA A 267 -11.12 7.69 -14.07
N ARG A 268 -12.02 7.91 -15.04
CA ARG A 268 -13.34 7.26 -15.08
C ARG A 268 -13.24 5.75 -15.26
N ILE A 269 -12.29 5.29 -16.08
CA ILE A 269 -12.16 3.86 -16.39
C ILE A 269 -11.53 3.09 -15.24
N VAL A 270 -10.44 3.61 -14.65
CA VAL A 270 -9.65 2.84 -13.66
C VAL A 270 -10.33 2.69 -12.29
N VAL A 271 -11.29 3.56 -11.98
CA VAL A 271 -12.02 3.53 -10.71
C VAL A 271 -13.38 2.83 -10.84
N ARG A 272 -13.88 2.63 -12.05
CA ARG A 272 -15.16 1.99 -12.27
C ARG A 272 -15.10 0.52 -11.88
N THR A 273 -16.05 0.10 -11.05
CA THR A 273 -16.20 -1.29 -10.63
C THR A 273 -16.58 -2.19 -11.82
N ALA A 274 -16.08 -3.42 -11.81
CA ALA A 274 -16.39 -4.45 -12.80
C ALA A 274 -16.10 -4.09 -14.27
N VAL A 275 -15.13 -3.21 -14.54
CA VAL A 275 -14.63 -2.98 -15.90
C VAL A 275 -13.88 -4.23 -16.40
N PRO A 276 -14.13 -4.69 -17.64
CA PRO A 276 -13.36 -5.78 -18.21
C PRO A 276 -11.85 -5.47 -18.21
N LEU A 277 -11.02 -6.44 -17.80
CA LEU A 277 -9.56 -6.26 -17.75
C LEU A 277 -8.97 -5.82 -19.10
N THR A 278 -9.56 -6.22 -20.22
CA THR A 278 -9.16 -5.76 -21.57
C THR A 278 -9.33 -4.26 -21.74
N VAL A 279 -10.42 -3.69 -21.23
CA VAL A 279 -10.70 -2.24 -21.26
C VAL A 279 -9.75 -1.49 -20.33
N LEU A 280 -9.50 -2.02 -19.12
CA LEU A 280 -8.51 -1.44 -18.19
C LEU A 280 -7.11 -1.41 -18.80
N ARG A 281 -6.65 -2.53 -19.37
CA ARG A 281 -5.35 -2.64 -20.04
C ARG A 281 -5.22 -1.66 -21.21
N ASN A 282 -6.28 -1.50 -22.00
CA ASN A 282 -6.29 -0.54 -23.10
C ASN A 282 -6.21 0.91 -22.57
N SER A 283 -6.99 1.24 -21.53
CA SER A 283 -6.96 2.57 -20.90
C SER A 283 -5.56 2.90 -20.37
N LEU A 284 -4.92 1.95 -19.66
CA LEU A 284 -3.55 2.10 -19.15
C LEU A 284 -2.53 2.32 -20.27
N ASN A 285 -2.62 1.53 -21.36
CA ASN A 285 -1.75 1.70 -22.53
C ASN A 285 -1.93 3.09 -23.18
N ILE A 286 -3.18 3.49 -23.43
CA ILE A 286 -3.50 4.78 -24.06
C ILE A 286 -2.97 5.92 -23.20
N PHE A 287 -3.21 5.87 -21.89
CA PHE A 287 -2.75 6.89 -20.96
C PHE A 287 -1.22 6.95 -20.86
N ALA A 288 -0.55 5.81 -20.71
CA ALA A 288 0.92 5.75 -20.66
C ALA A 288 1.55 6.31 -21.94
N ASN A 289 1.01 5.96 -23.11
CA ASN A 289 1.47 6.50 -24.39
C ASN A 289 1.22 8.01 -24.47
N ALA A 290 0.05 8.49 -24.06
CA ALA A 290 -0.29 9.91 -24.06
C ALA A 290 0.64 10.75 -23.15
N CYS A 291 1.13 10.18 -22.04
CA CYS A 291 2.10 10.84 -21.17
C CYS A 291 3.51 10.86 -21.76
N SER A 292 3.88 9.87 -22.58
CA SER A 292 5.24 9.71 -23.12
C SER A 292 5.49 10.36 -24.48
N CYS A 293 4.44 10.67 -25.24
CA CYS A 293 4.58 11.28 -26.56
C CYS A 293 4.67 12.81 -26.42
N GLU A 294 5.85 13.37 -26.73
CA GLU A 294 5.97 14.80 -27.00
C GLU A 294 5.04 15.15 -28.17
N ARG A 295 4.04 16.00 -27.90
CA ARG A 295 3.25 16.62 -28.96
C ARG A 295 3.98 17.90 -29.34
N GLY A 296 4.63 17.87 -30.50
CA GLY A 296 5.28 19.03 -31.11
C GLY A 296 4.31 20.17 -31.42
#